data_AF-A0A349YBF8-F1
#
_entry.id   AF-A0A349YBF8-F1
#
_cell.length_a   1.000
_cell.length_b   1.000
_cell.length_c   1.000
_cell.angle_alpha   90.00
_cell.angle_beta   90.00
_cell.angle_gamma   90.00
#
_symmetry.space_group_name_H-M   'P 1'
#
loop_
_entity.id
_entity.type
_entity.pdbx_description
1 polymer ?
#
loop_
_entity_poly.entity_id
_entity_poly.type
_entity_poly.pdbx_seq_one_letter_code
_entity_poly.pdbx_strand_id
1 'polypeptide(L)' 'MNKEKKSIVVLGSTGSVGLSTLSVIEQNKDRFETFALTAHS' A
#
# COMPACT_ATOMS: atom_id res chain seq x y z
N MET A 1 -9.48 3.57 21.40
CA MET A 1 -10.26 3.38 20.16
C MET A 1 -9.32 2.88 19.08
N ASN A 2 -9.45 1.63 18.64
CA ASN A 2 -8.72 1.15 17.46
C ASN A 2 -9.21 1.97 16.27
N LYS A 3 -8.33 2.77 15.67
CA LYS A 3 -8.61 3.38 14.37
C LYS A 3 -8.64 2.26 13.36
N GLU A 4 -9.72 2.15 12.58
CA GLU A 4 -9.73 1.22 11.45
C GLU A 4 -8.62 1.60 10.47
N LYS A 5 -7.90 0.59 9.99
CA LYS A 5 -6.83 0.77 9.01
C LYS A 5 -7.45 1.16 7.67
N LYS A 6 -6.74 1.99 6.92
CA LYS A 6 -7.15 2.32 5.55
C LYS A 6 -6.66 1.22 4.62
N SER A 7 -7.58 0.57 3.93
CA SER A 7 -7.27 -0.41 2.91
C SER A 7 -6.92 0.29 1.58
N ILE A 8 -5.75 -0.01 1.04
CA ILE A 8 -5.15 0.69 -0.12
C ILE A 8 -5.06 -0.25 -1.32
N VAL A 9 -5.42 0.25 -2.51
CA VAL A 9 -5.18 -0.42 -3.79
C VAL A 9 -4.04 0.29 -4.52
N VAL A 10 -3.01 -0.45 -4.93
CA VAL A 10 -1.87 0.10 -5.68
C VAL A 10 -1.91 -0.40 -7.12
N LEU A 11 -2.13 0.53 -8.06
CA LEU A 11 -2.11 0.25 -9.49
C LEU A 11 -0.73 0.58 -10.06
N GLY A 12 -0.01 -0.42 -10.58
CA GLY A 12 1.40 -0.27 -10.97
C GLY A 12 2.37 -0.46 -9.80
N SER A 13 2.19 -1.51 -9.00
CA SER A 13 2.95 -1.78 -7.77
C SER A 13 4.44 -2.03 -7.99
N THR A 14 4.87 -2.33 -9.21
CA THR A 14 6.28 -2.56 -9.59
C THR A 14 7.01 -1.31 -10.06
N GLY A 15 6.29 -0.22 -10.35
CA GLY A 15 6.90 1.07 -10.71
C GLY A 15 7.56 1.75 -9.51
N SER A 16 8.39 2.77 -9.76
CA SER A 16 9.07 3.54 -8.70
C SER A 16 8.10 4.09 -7.65
N VAL A 17 6.95 4.60 -8.09
CA VAL A 17 5.87 5.10 -7.22
C VAL A 17 5.21 3.96 -6.44
N GLY A 18 4.94 2.83 -7.09
CA GLY A 18 4.34 1.65 -6.46
C GLY A 18 5.21 1.09 -5.33
N LEU A 19 6.49 0.89 -5.61
CA LEU A 19 7.47 0.44 -4.61
C LEU A 19 7.62 1.42 -3.45
N SER A 20 7.74 2.72 -3.75
CA SER A 20 7.83 3.76 -2.72
C SER A 20 6.57 3.81 -1.85
N THR A 21 5.40 3.65 -2.46
CA THR A 21 4.10 3.59 -1.76
C THR A 21 4.03 2.39 -0.83
N LEU A 22 4.47 1.22 -1.29
CA LEU A 22 4.52 0.00 -0.48
C LEU A 22 5.47 0.15 0.73
N SER A 23 6.62 0.81 0.56
CA SER A 23 7.53 1.10 1.68
C SER A 23 6.89 1.98 2.74
N VAL A 24 6.10 3.00 2.35
CA VAL A 24 5.37 3.84 3.31
C VAL A 24 4.30 3.05 4.07
N ILE A 25 3.56 2.18 3.37
CA ILE A 25 2.55 1.30 3.99
C ILE A 25 3.22 0.35 4.98
N GLU A 26 4.37 -0.23 4.62
CA GLU A 26 5.11 -1.15 5.48
C GLU A 26 5.58 -0.49 6.79
N GLN A 27 6.00 0.78 6.74
CA GLN A 27 6.42 1.54 7.92
C GLN A 27 5.23 2.02 8.79
N ASN A 28 3.99 1.95 8.28
CA ASN A 28 2.79 2.49 8.93
C ASN A 28 1.65 1.43 8.97
N LYS A 29 1.99 0.18 9.30
CA LYS A 29 1.06 -0.97 9.34
C LYS A 29 -0.08 -0.81 10.35
N ASP A 30 0.02 0.13 11.30
CA ASP A 30 -1.04 0.50 12.24
C ASP A 30 -2.12 1.38 11.59
N ARG A 31 -1.79 2.04 10.47
CA ARG A 31 -2.66 3.00 9.77
C ARG A 31 -3.16 2.49 8.42
N PHE A 32 -2.37 1.66 7.75
CA PHE A 32 -2.63 1.21 6.39
C PHE A 32 -2.50 -0.30 6.25
N GLU A 33 -3.24 -0.83 5.28
CA GLU A 33 -3.12 -2.20 4.82
C GLU A 33 -3.31 -2.25 3.30
N THR A 34 -2.63 -3.17 2.62
CA THR A 34 -2.82 -3.37 1.17
C THR A 34 -4.01 -4.29 0.93
N PHE A 35 -4.99 -3.84 0.16
CA PHE A 35 -6.13 -4.65 -0.26
C PHE A 35 -5.85 -5.37 -1.58
N ALA A 36 -5.33 -4.66 -2.58
CA ALA A 36 -5.01 -5.22 -3.89
C ALA A 36 -3.81 -4.52 -4.51
N LEU A 37 -3.03 -5.28 -5.30
CA LEU A 37 -1.90 -4.79 -6.07
C LEU A 37 -2.09 -5.20 -7.52
N THR A 38 -1.81 -4.31 -8.46
CA THR A 38 -1.73 -4.65 -9.88
C THR A 38 -0.39 -4.22 -10.44
N ALA A 39 0.10 -4.96 -11.42
CA ALA A 39 1.32 -4.65 -12.14
C ALA A 39 1.13 -5.00 -13.62
N HIS A 40 1.84 -4.29 -14.48
CA HIS A 40 1.93 -4.57 -15.90
C HIS A 40 3.41 -4.63 -16.27
N SER A 41 3.74 -5.45 -17.27
CA SER A 41 5.10 -5.72 -17.74
C SER A 41 5.14 -5.59 -19.25
#